data_AF-A0A1V9ZIR9-F1
#
_entry.id   AF-A0A1V9ZIR9-F1
#
_cell.length_a   1.000
_cell.length_b   1.000
_cell.length_c   1.000
_cell.angle_alpha   90.00
_cell.angle_beta   90.00
_cell.angle_gamma   90.00
#
_symmetry.space_group_name_H-M   'P 1'
#
loop_
_entity.id
_entity.type
_entity.pdbx_description
1 polymer ?
#
loop_
_entity_poly.entity_id
_entity_poly.type
_entity_poly.pdbx_seq_one_letter_code
_entity_poly.pdbx_strand_id
1 'polypeptide(L)'
;MEPGTTKPKGGRPRDGVWADFDESQSKPRACVCTWCRLEMKSEPKRMIHHLAQKCKQIDLAVRNKYLLRWNEMSTTTHEDDTGLPRKMQKTSHKKRKILIAGGGFNTVFIKYMAALTGKPRPRICYLPTAAGDQESSIIKFYEHCASLNVEPFVQLSFISSSKQILDWDEMLLSMDAIVCSGGNTVNQQAIWKAHGIDDVLKQAWDKGIILGGASAGGLCWFEEGTTDSRPKRLSTVKCLGFLPGSHCPHYDVEPERRPLYQKLISTGELKPGYACDNDAGIYFEDTEAVRAVTARADAKVYYVSMVGGQIQEQQIPTHSINLDSSCTI
;
A
#
# COMPACT_ATOMS: atom_id res chain seq x y z
N MET A 1 29.25 -0.30 -67.87
CA MET A 1 29.60 0.27 -66.56
C MET A 1 28.28 0.56 -65.86
N GLU A 2 27.87 -0.32 -64.96
CA GLU A 2 26.67 -0.13 -64.14
C GLU A 2 27.08 -0.03 -62.66
N PRO A 3 26.33 0.72 -61.84
CA PRO A 3 26.77 1.19 -60.54
C PRO A 3 26.63 0.10 -59.48
N GLY A 4 27.68 -0.02 -58.66
CA GLY A 4 27.73 -0.95 -57.54
C GLY A 4 26.58 -0.73 -56.55
N THR A 5 25.76 -1.76 -56.38
CA THR A 5 24.76 -1.85 -55.32
C THR A 5 25.47 -1.96 -53.98
N THR A 6 25.49 -0.85 -53.23
CA THR A 6 25.95 -0.82 -51.85
C THR A 6 25.01 -1.68 -51.00
N LYS A 7 25.53 -2.78 -50.44
CA LYS A 7 24.84 -3.58 -49.42
C LYS A 7 24.39 -2.68 -48.26
N PRO A 8 23.16 -2.84 -47.72
CA PRO A 8 22.76 -2.12 -46.52
C PRO A 8 23.66 -2.55 -45.37
N LYS A 9 24.30 -1.58 -44.71
CA LYS A 9 25.09 -1.82 -43.49
C LYS A 9 24.16 -2.45 -42.45
N GLY A 10 24.40 -3.71 -42.13
CA GLY A 10 23.67 -4.45 -41.10
C GLY A 10 23.73 -3.72 -39.76
N GLY A 11 22.63 -3.05 -39.40
CA GLY A 11 22.40 -2.51 -38.08
C GLY A 11 21.72 -3.57 -37.21
N ARG A 12 22.19 -3.74 -35.98
CA ARG A 12 21.50 -4.49 -34.93
C ARG A 12 20.02 -4.05 -34.87
N PRO A 13 19.04 -4.95 -34.67
CA PRO A 13 17.64 -4.54 -34.47
C PRO A 13 17.58 -3.43 -33.42
N ARG A 14 16.97 -2.29 -33.75
CA ARG A 14 16.84 -1.18 -32.81
C ARG A 14 15.93 -1.63 -31.67
N ASP A 15 16.42 -1.58 -30.43
CA ASP A 15 15.61 -1.80 -29.23
C ASP A 15 14.36 -0.91 -29.30
N GLY A 16 13.19 -1.43 -28.91
CA GLY A 16 11.91 -0.71 -28.97
C GLY A 16 11.89 0.63 -28.24
N VAL A 17 12.85 0.90 -27.34
CA VAL A 17 13.03 2.22 -26.71
C VAL A 17 13.33 3.34 -27.72
N TRP A 18 13.88 3.01 -28.90
CA TRP A 18 14.18 3.99 -29.95
C TRP A 18 12.94 4.67 -30.54
N ALA A 19 11.73 4.17 -30.30
CA ALA A 19 10.50 4.86 -30.69
C ALA A 19 10.31 6.22 -29.98
N ASP A 20 11.00 6.43 -28.84
CA ASP A 20 10.90 7.63 -28.00
C ASP A 20 12.16 8.50 -28.02
N PHE A 21 13.05 8.29 -29.01
CA PHE A 21 14.31 9.03 -29.16
C PHE A 21 14.66 9.34 -30.61
N ASP A 22 15.10 10.58 -30.86
CA ASP A 22 15.69 11.03 -32.13
C ASP A 22 17.22 10.81 -32.13
N GLU A 23 17.80 10.72 -33.32
CA GLU A 23 19.27 10.75 -33.48
C GLU A 23 19.81 12.16 -33.21
N SER A 24 20.90 12.26 -32.45
CA SER A 24 21.58 13.54 -32.29
C SER A 24 22.40 13.89 -33.54
N GLN A 25 22.26 15.12 -34.01
CA GLN A 25 23.12 15.69 -35.05
C GLN A 25 24.40 16.31 -34.49
N SER A 26 24.50 16.48 -33.16
CA SER A 26 25.60 17.20 -32.52
C SER A 26 26.78 16.29 -32.16
N LYS A 27 26.52 15.02 -31.83
CA LYS A 27 27.54 14.08 -31.34
C LYS A 27 27.30 12.65 -31.84
N PRO A 28 28.36 11.93 -32.26
CA PRO A 28 28.24 10.53 -32.64
C PRO A 28 27.86 9.67 -31.43
N ARG A 29 26.92 8.73 -31.63
CA ARG A 29 26.37 7.84 -30.58
C ARG A 29 25.65 8.61 -29.44
N ALA A 30 25.03 9.73 -29.77
CA ALA A 30 24.09 10.42 -28.91
C ALA A 30 22.67 10.37 -29.50
N CYS A 31 21.69 10.45 -28.62
CA CYS A 31 20.27 10.49 -28.95
C CYS A 31 19.58 11.60 -28.14
N VAL A 32 18.44 12.05 -28.62
CA VAL A 32 17.65 13.13 -28.01
C VAL A 32 16.28 12.58 -27.63
N CYS A 33 15.90 12.72 -26.37
CA CYS A 33 14.57 12.31 -25.90
C CYS A 33 13.48 13.11 -26.62
N THR A 34 12.49 12.45 -27.24
CA THR A 34 11.41 13.14 -27.97
C THR A 34 10.53 13.98 -27.02
N TRP A 35 10.41 13.55 -25.77
CA TRP A 35 9.55 14.17 -24.76
C TRP A 35 10.13 15.43 -24.10
N CYS A 36 11.40 15.43 -23.72
CA CYS A 36 12.01 16.55 -22.99
C CYS A 36 13.22 17.20 -23.70
N ARG A 37 13.56 16.71 -24.91
CA ARG A 37 14.69 17.17 -25.73
C ARG A 37 16.06 17.06 -25.06
N LEU A 38 16.17 16.31 -23.95
CA LEU A 38 17.45 16.04 -23.30
C LEU A 38 18.31 15.12 -24.17
N GLU A 39 19.51 15.58 -24.49
CA GLU A 39 20.52 14.80 -25.20
C GLU A 39 21.28 13.88 -24.26
N MET A 40 21.52 12.63 -24.68
CA MET A 40 22.29 11.65 -23.91
C MET A 40 23.00 10.63 -24.81
N LYS A 41 23.85 9.79 -24.23
CA LYS A 41 24.48 8.67 -24.95
C LYS A 41 23.42 7.67 -25.39
N SER A 42 23.53 7.19 -26.63
CA SER A 42 22.61 6.24 -27.26
C SER A 42 22.83 4.80 -26.75
N GLU A 43 22.54 4.59 -25.47
CA GLU A 43 22.66 3.31 -24.77
C GLU A 43 21.29 2.89 -24.21
N PRO A 44 20.71 1.75 -24.64
CA PRO A 44 19.33 1.37 -24.28
C PRO A 44 19.03 1.41 -22.78
N LYS A 45 19.94 0.93 -21.93
CA LYS A 45 19.76 0.98 -20.47
C LYS A 45 19.65 2.41 -19.94
N ARG A 46 20.43 3.36 -20.47
CA ARG A 46 20.37 4.78 -20.08
C ARG A 46 19.10 5.44 -20.61
N MET A 47 18.72 5.12 -21.84
CA MET A 47 17.50 5.63 -22.47
C MET A 47 16.26 5.20 -21.67
N ILE A 48 16.16 3.91 -21.33
CA ILE A 48 15.06 3.34 -20.52
C ILE A 48 15.05 3.96 -19.12
N HIS A 49 16.20 4.06 -18.45
CA HIS A 49 16.29 4.73 -17.14
C HIS A 49 15.79 6.18 -17.20
N HIS A 50 16.18 6.92 -18.25
CA HIS A 50 15.73 8.29 -18.40
C HIS A 50 14.21 8.38 -18.55
N LEU A 51 13.59 7.58 -19.43
CA LEU A 51 12.13 7.59 -19.63
C LEU A 51 11.39 7.12 -18.37
N ALA A 52 11.90 6.13 -17.66
CA ALA A 52 11.27 5.58 -16.46
C ALA A 52 11.36 6.51 -15.23
N GLN A 53 12.50 7.20 -15.03
CA GLN A 53 12.82 7.84 -13.75
C GLN A 53 13.10 9.35 -13.84
N LYS A 54 13.50 9.88 -15.00
CA LYS A 54 14.06 11.25 -15.10
C LYS A 54 13.29 12.19 -16.01
N CYS A 55 12.63 11.68 -17.05
CA CYS A 55 11.95 12.51 -18.03
C CYS A 55 10.67 13.09 -17.43
N LYS A 56 10.68 14.36 -17.01
CA LYS A 56 9.50 15.00 -16.36
C LYS A 56 8.33 15.25 -17.32
N GLN A 57 8.58 15.28 -18.63
CA GLN A 57 7.60 15.64 -19.67
C GLN A 57 7.00 14.43 -20.38
N ILE A 58 7.40 13.20 -20.02
CA ILE A 58 6.86 11.97 -20.61
C ILE A 58 5.41 11.72 -20.15
N ASP A 59 4.58 11.22 -21.07
CA ASP A 59 3.25 10.72 -20.73
C ASP A 59 3.31 9.56 -19.71
N LEU A 60 2.29 9.47 -18.86
CA LEU A 60 2.23 8.51 -17.75
C LEU A 60 2.11 7.05 -18.22
N ALA A 61 1.33 6.78 -19.28
CA ALA A 61 1.18 5.42 -19.82
C ALA A 61 2.50 4.93 -20.43
N VAL A 62 3.21 5.82 -21.13
CA VAL A 62 4.54 5.53 -21.69
C VAL A 62 5.58 5.36 -20.58
N ARG A 63 5.53 6.17 -19.51
CA ARG A 63 6.41 6.00 -18.35
C ARG A 63 6.23 4.63 -17.69
N ASN A 64 4.99 4.21 -17.45
CA ASN A 64 4.70 2.95 -16.78
C ASN A 64 5.21 1.74 -17.58
N LYS A 65 5.11 1.79 -18.91
CA LYS A 65 5.72 0.79 -19.81
C LYS A 65 7.23 0.64 -19.58
N TYR A 66 7.96 1.75 -19.48
CA TYR A 66 9.42 1.71 -19.29
C TYR A 66 9.84 1.46 -17.84
N LEU A 67 8.99 1.78 -16.86
CA LEU A 67 9.22 1.48 -15.45
C LEU A 67 9.30 -0.04 -15.22
N LEU A 68 8.41 -0.82 -15.84
CA LEU A 68 8.42 -2.29 -15.79
C LEU A 68 9.71 -2.86 -16.39
N ARG A 69 10.07 -2.43 -17.62
CA ARG A 69 11.35 -2.84 -18.25
C ARG A 69 12.57 -2.44 -17.43
N TRP A 70 12.57 -1.26 -16.81
CA TRP A 70 13.67 -0.81 -15.95
C TRP A 70 13.84 -1.71 -14.72
N ASN A 71 12.72 -2.10 -14.10
CA ASN A 71 12.73 -2.98 -12.94
C ASN A 71 13.29 -4.36 -13.30
N GLU A 72 12.85 -4.95 -14.41
CA GLU A 72 13.37 -6.24 -14.93
C GLU A 72 14.87 -6.20 -15.27
N MET A 73 15.36 -5.08 -15.83
CA MET A 73 16.78 -4.89 -16.16
C MET A 73 17.65 -4.59 -14.93
N SER A 74 17.06 -4.14 -13.83
CA SER A 74 17.76 -3.81 -12.59
C SER A 74 17.93 -5.02 -11.66
N THR A 75 17.14 -6.08 -11.86
CA THR A 75 17.21 -7.33 -11.08
C THR A 75 18.20 -8.36 -11.63
N THR A 76 18.75 -8.15 -12.84
CA THR A 76 19.55 -9.16 -13.59
C THR A 76 21.05 -8.86 -13.75
N THR A 77 21.66 -8.06 -12.87
CA THR A 77 23.12 -7.79 -12.91
C THR A 77 23.66 -7.76 -11.47
N HIS A 78 24.59 -8.58 -10.97
CA HIS A 78 25.75 -9.28 -11.54
C HIS A 78 26.19 -10.46 -10.64
N GLU A 79 26.61 -11.57 -11.24
CA GLU A 79 27.79 -12.33 -10.80
C GLU A 79 29.01 -11.68 -11.48
N ASP A 80 30.06 -11.35 -10.72
CA ASP A 80 31.47 -11.57 -11.09
C ASP A 80 32.45 -10.93 -10.07
N ASP A 81 33.13 -11.85 -9.39
CA ASP A 81 34.56 -11.92 -9.06
C ASP A 81 35.40 -10.63 -9.00
N THR A 82 35.41 -9.95 -7.85
CA THR A 82 36.60 -9.23 -7.34
C THR A 82 36.49 -9.11 -5.81
N GLY A 83 37.22 -9.96 -5.09
CA GLY A 83 37.15 -10.08 -3.62
C GLY A 83 37.66 -8.87 -2.82
N LEU A 84 36.87 -7.80 -2.75
CA LEU A 84 37.01 -6.71 -1.76
C LEU A 84 35.63 -6.07 -1.46
N PRO A 85 35.02 -6.26 -0.27
CA PRO A 85 33.74 -5.64 0.03
C PRO A 85 33.90 -4.16 0.40
N ARG A 86 33.59 -3.28 -0.54
CA ARG A 86 33.21 -1.90 -0.22
C ARG A 86 31.86 -1.97 0.49
N LYS A 87 31.76 -1.49 1.74
CA LYS A 87 30.49 -1.34 2.46
C LYS A 87 29.56 -0.39 1.69
N MET A 88 28.88 -0.91 0.66
CA MET A 88 27.63 -0.35 0.19
C MET A 88 26.61 -0.70 1.26
N GLN A 89 26.24 0.28 2.07
CA GLN A 89 25.01 0.21 2.83
C GLN A 89 23.90 -0.14 1.84
N LYS A 90 23.43 -1.39 1.87
CA LYS A 90 22.17 -1.76 1.22
C LYS A 90 21.15 -0.82 1.83
N THR A 91 20.70 0.17 1.07
CA THR A 91 19.42 0.83 1.36
C THR A 91 18.35 -0.21 1.07
N SER A 92 18.17 -1.13 2.02
CA SER A 92 17.00 -1.99 2.11
C SER A 92 15.81 -1.04 2.08
N HIS A 93 15.14 -0.92 0.94
CA HIS A 93 13.83 -0.27 0.93
C HIS A 93 12.99 -1.10 1.89
N LYS A 94 12.64 -0.51 3.03
CA LYS A 94 11.79 -1.20 4.00
C LYS A 94 10.48 -1.48 3.27
N LYS A 95 10.06 -2.74 3.27
CA LYS A 95 8.78 -3.13 2.69
C LYS A 95 7.68 -2.30 3.34
N ARG A 96 6.78 -1.78 2.52
CA ARG A 96 5.60 -1.04 2.99
C ARG A 96 4.62 -2.07 3.56
N LYS A 97 4.00 -1.80 4.70
CA LYS A 97 3.24 -2.83 5.45
C LYS A 97 1.89 -2.30 5.88
N ILE A 98 0.84 -3.09 5.67
CA ILE A 98 -0.52 -2.80 6.17
C ILE A 98 -1.09 -4.04 6.85
N LEU A 99 -1.70 -3.88 8.03
CA LEU A 99 -2.44 -4.93 8.73
C LEU A 99 -3.88 -4.48 8.98
N ILE A 100 -4.83 -5.15 8.33
CA ILE A 100 -6.27 -4.85 8.49
C ILE A 100 -6.97 -5.92 9.32
N ALA A 101 -8.12 -5.57 9.90
CA ALA A 101 -9.10 -6.52 10.42
C ALA A 101 -10.54 -6.13 10.04
N GLY A 102 -11.44 -7.10 9.89
CA GLY A 102 -12.86 -6.84 9.64
C GLY A 102 -13.53 -6.11 10.79
N GLY A 103 -13.14 -6.44 12.03
CA GLY A 103 -13.52 -5.78 13.27
C GLY A 103 -12.60 -6.28 14.39
N GLY A 104 -12.62 -5.62 15.55
CA GLY A 104 -11.88 -6.10 16.72
C GLY A 104 -10.35 -5.99 16.61
N PHE A 105 -9.81 -4.78 16.39
CA PHE A 105 -8.36 -4.52 16.48
C PHE A 105 -7.88 -4.53 17.95
N ASN A 106 -8.03 -5.68 18.60
CA ASN A 106 -7.82 -5.90 20.03
C ASN A 106 -6.34 -6.15 20.37
N THR A 107 -6.06 -6.52 21.62
CA THR A 107 -4.72 -6.88 22.12
C THR A 107 -3.99 -7.89 21.24
N VAL A 108 -4.68 -8.87 20.65
CA VAL A 108 -4.06 -9.90 19.79
C VAL A 108 -3.54 -9.29 18.50
N PHE A 109 -4.33 -8.42 17.85
CA PHE A 109 -3.90 -7.71 16.64
C PHE A 109 -2.78 -6.70 16.93
N ILE A 110 -2.85 -5.97 18.05
CA ILE A 110 -1.78 -5.03 18.44
C ILE A 110 -0.48 -5.78 18.76
N LYS A 111 -0.55 -6.93 19.45
CA LYS A 111 0.62 -7.79 19.70
C LYS A 111 1.24 -8.27 18.39
N TYR A 112 0.41 -8.72 17.44
CA TYR A 112 0.89 -9.16 16.14
C TYR A 112 1.52 -8.01 15.33
N MET A 113 0.87 -6.84 15.31
CA MET A 113 1.42 -5.62 14.70
C MET A 113 2.77 -5.22 15.31
N ALA A 114 2.88 -5.24 16.65
CA ALA A 114 4.10 -4.94 17.36
C ALA A 114 5.24 -5.87 16.93
N ALA A 115 4.96 -7.17 16.83
CA ALA A 115 5.95 -8.15 16.44
C ALA A 115 6.39 -7.98 14.97
N LEU A 116 5.50 -7.58 14.05
CA LEU A 116 5.84 -7.25 12.65
C LEU A 116 6.82 -6.06 12.51
N THR A 117 6.96 -5.22 13.53
CA THR A 117 7.94 -4.12 13.54
C THR A 117 9.39 -4.62 13.68
N GLY A 118 9.57 -5.82 14.25
CA GLY A 118 10.88 -6.37 14.62
C GLY A 118 11.58 -5.63 15.76
N LYS A 119 10.89 -4.74 16.49
CA LYS A 119 11.42 -4.00 17.62
C LYS A 119 11.00 -4.61 18.95
N PRO A 120 11.86 -4.57 19.99
CA PRO A 120 11.53 -5.13 21.29
C PRO A 120 10.41 -4.37 22.02
N ARG A 121 10.33 -3.05 21.83
CA ARG A 121 9.31 -2.16 22.40
C ARG A 121 8.93 -1.07 21.39
N PRO A 122 8.08 -1.38 20.40
CA PRO A 122 7.73 -0.42 19.34
C PRO A 122 6.82 0.69 19.84
N ARG A 123 6.93 1.87 19.21
CA ARG A 123 6.02 3.00 19.40
C ARG A 123 4.79 2.81 18.50
N ILE A 124 3.62 2.66 19.10
CA ILE A 124 2.36 2.41 18.37
C ILE A 124 1.43 3.59 18.58
N CYS A 125 1.13 4.32 17.51
CA CYS A 125 0.18 5.42 17.55
C CYS A 125 -1.22 4.93 17.23
N TYR A 126 -2.20 5.36 18.01
CA TYR A 126 -3.62 5.27 17.68
C TYR A 126 -4.12 6.60 17.12
N LEU A 127 -4.85 6.52 16.01
CA LEU A 127 -5.45 7.65 15.32
C LEU A 127 -6.99 7.50 15.36
N PRO A 128 -7.67 8.12 16.35
CA PRO A 128 -9.08 7.90 16.65
C PRO A 128 -10.06 8.73 15.80
N THR A 129 -9.60 9.28 14.67
CA THR A 129 -10.36 10.24 13.86
C THR A 129 -11.73 9.69 13.42
N ALA A 130 -11.80 8.41 13.05
CA ALA A 130 -13.06 7.80 12.62
C ALA A 130 -14.08 7.68 13.75
N ALA A 131 -13.59 7.53 14.99
CA ALA A 131 -14.38 7.55 16.20
C ALA A 131 -14.66 8.99 16.70
N GLY A 132 -14.21 10.02 15.98
CA GLY A 132 -14.36 11.42 16.39
C GLY A 132 -13.54 11.77 17.62
N ASP A 133 -12.35 11.18 17.77
CA ASP A 133 -11.46 11.38 18.92
C ASP A 133 -12.11 11.05 20.28
N GLN A 134 -13.05 10.08 20.27
CA GLN A 134 -13.80 9.71 21.45
C GLN A 134 -12.91 9.12 22.55
N GLU A 135 -12.99 9.69 23.76
CA GLU A 135 -12.21 9.28 24.93
C GLU A 135 -12.36 7.79 25.25
N SER A 136 -13.56 7.23 25.16
CA SER A 136 -13.79 5.80 25.42
C SER A 136 -13.06 4.88 24.42
N SER A 137 -12.88 5.33 23.17
CA SER A 137 -12.10 4.61 22.16
C SER A 137 -10.60 4.67 22.48
N ILE A 138 -10.14 5.82 22.94
CA ILE A 138 -8.76 6.05 23.38
C ILE A 138 -8.42 5.20 24.60
N ILE A 139 -9.29 5.17 25.61
CA ILE A 139 -9.11 4.35 26.82
C ILE A 139 -9.00 2.87 26.44
N LYS A 140 -9.90 2.37 25.58
CA LYS A 140 -9.84 0.98 25.09
C LYS A 140 -8.52 0.65 24.37
N PHE A 141 -7.98 1.58 23.59
CA PHE A 141 -6.67 1.37 22.97
C PHE A 141 -5.56 1.19 24.03
N TYR A 142 -5.53 2.03 25.06
CA TYR A 142 -4.58 1.87 26.16
C TYR A 142 -4.80 0.57 26.94
N GLU A 143 -6.05 0.18 27.22
CA GLU A 143 -6.38 -1.10 27.83
C GLU A 143 -5.84 -2.28 27.00
N HIS A 144 -5.99 -2.24 25.68
CA HIS A 144 -5.46 -3.28 24.81
C HIS A 144 -3.93 -3.34 24.79
N CYS A 145 -3.24 -2.22 25.04
CA CYS A 145 -1.79 -2.14 25.11
C CYS A 145 -1.23 -2.49 26.50
N ALA A 146 -2.04 -2.47 27.56
CA ALA A 146 -1.57 -2.49 28.95
C ALA A 146 -0.71 -3.72 29.31
N SER A 147 -1.00 -4.88 28.71
CA SER A 147 -0.24 -6.13 28.92
C SER A 147 0.90 -6.35 27.92
N LEU A 148 1.08 -5.44 26.96
CA LEU A 148 2.05 -5.56 25.87
C LEU A 148 3.30 -4.73 26.14
N ASN A 149 4.46 -5.21 25.71
CA ASN A 149 5.69 -4.43 25.74
C ASN A 149 5.75 -3.45 24.57
N VAL A 150 4.91 -2.43 24.58
CA VAL A 150 4.83 -1.37 23.56
C VAL A 150 4.88 0.00 24.22
N GLU A 151 5.14 1.04 23.42
CA GLU A 151 4.96 2.43 23.83
C GLU A 151 3.72 2.98 23.11
N PRO A 152 2.53 2.97 23.76
CA PRO A 152 1.31 3.46 23.15
C PRO A 152 1.31 4.99 23.09
N PHE A 153 0.88 5.54 21.96
CA PHE A 153 0.70 6.96 21.73
C PHE A 153 -0.69 7.22 21.11
N VAL A 154 -1.26 8.39 21.30
CA VAL A 154 -2.52 8.80 20.68
C VAL A 154 -2.33 10.15 20.00
N GLN A 155 -2.67 10.21 18.72
CA GLN A 155 -2.72 11.46 17.98
C GLN A 155 -4.16 11.84 17.70
N LEU A 156 -4.60 12.96 18.26
CA LEU A 156 -5.92 13.53 17.99
C LEU A 156 -5.93 14.24 16.63
N SER A 157 -7.07 14.26 15.96
CA SER A 157 -7.29 15.06 14.74
C SER A 157 -8.14 16.31 15.00
N PHE A 158 -8.94 16.31 16.06
CA PHE A 158 -9.76 17.43 16.50
C PHE A 158 -8.96 18.31 17.47
N ILE A 159 -8.00 19.03 16.91
CA ILE A 159 -6.92 19.64 17.69
C ILE A 159 -7.15 21.12 17.99
N SER A 160 -6.39 21.62 18.96
CA SER A 160 -6.16 23.04 19.19
C SER A 160 -4.66 23.28 19.12
N SER A 161 -4.24 24.35 18.42
CA SER A 161 -2.82 24.72 18.30
C SER A 161 -2.14 24.96 19.65
N SER A 162 -2.91 25.30 20.70
CA SER A 162 -2.40 25.45 22.06
C SER A 162 -2.03 24.13 22.76
N LYS A 163 -2.48 22.98 22.22
CA LYS A 163 -2.28 21.65 22.82
C LYS A 163 -1.41 20.73 21.97
N GLN A 164 -1.31 20.99 20.67
CA GLN A 164 -0.46 20.24 19.76
C GLN A 164 0.77 21.07 19.40
N ILE A 165 1.93 20.60 19.87
CA ILE A 165 3.21 21.27 19.69
C ILE A 165 3.94 20.76 18.44
N LEU A 166 3.76 19.49 18.09
CA LEU A 166 4.37 18.84 16.93
C LEU A 166 3.44 18.86 15.73
N ASP A 167 4.02 19.03 14.53
CA ASP A 167 3.29 18.86 13.29
C ASP A 167 2.98 17.38 12.99
N TRP A 168 2.08 17.14 12.04
CA TRP A 168 1.60 15.80 11.71
C TRP A 168 2.71 14.84 11.30
N ASP A 169 3.65 15.31 10.49
CA ASP A 169 4.77 14.51 9.98
C ASP A 169 5.80 14.23 11.07
N GLU A 170 6.14 15.21 11.91
CA GLU A 170 7.01 15.03 13.06
C GLU A 170 6.50 13.93 13.99
N MET A 171 5.20 13.95 14.29
CA MET A 171 4.60 12.93 15.15
C MET A 171 4.47 11.59 14.42
N LEU A 172 3.73 11.54 13.30
CA LEU A 172 3.34 10.27 12.66
C LEU A 172 4.56 9.53 12.10
N LEU A 173 5.56 10.25 11.57
CA LEU A 173 6.77 9.63 11.01
C LEU A 173 7.78 9.20 12.09
N SER A 174 7.54 9.53 13.37
CA SER A 174 8.35 9.06 14.50
C SER A 174 7.87 7.72 15.09
N MET A 175 6.76 7.19 14.57
CA MET A 175 6.13 5.95 15.05
C MET A 175 6.67 4.72 14.34
N ASP A 176 6.44 3.55 14.94
CA ASP A 176 6.76 2.25 14.35
C ASP A 176 5.55 1.59 13.70
N ALA A 177 4.37 1.86 14.25
CA ALA A 177 3.10 1.48 13.68
C ALA A 177 2.01 2.52 14.00
N ILE A 178 1.01 2.60 13.13
CA ILE A 178 -0.14 3.49 13.26
C ILE A 178 -1.41 2.65 13.09
N VAL A 179 -2.28 2.68 14.10
CA VAL A 179 -3.58 2.00 14.14
C VAL A 179 -4.68 3.07 13.99
N CYS A 180 -5.47 2.98 12.93
CA CYS A 180 -6.62 3.85 12.71
C CYS A 180 -7.88 3.21 13.29
N SER A 181 -8.71 4.02 13.95
CA SER A 181 -9.92 3.52 14.60
C SER A 181 -10.99 3.05 13.62
N GLY A 182 -11.90 2.21 14.11
CA GLY A 182 -13.23 2.07 13.51
C GLY A 182 -14.08 3.33 13.73
N GLY A 183 -15.22 3.42 13.04
CA GLY A 183 -16.15 4.55 13.12
C GLY A 183 -16.61 5.01 11.74
N ASN A 184 -16.71 6.31 11.52
CA ASN A 184 -17.22 6.87 10.27
C ASN A 184 -16.08 7.16 9.26
N THR A 185 -15.96 6.31 8.24
CA THR A 185 -14.91 6.41 7.20
C THR A 185 -15.02 7.69 6.37
N VAL A 186 -16.23 8.18 6.11
CA VAL A 186 -16.43 9.42 5.32
C VAL A 186 -15.89 10.63 6.08
N ASN A 187 -16.24 10.77 7.35
CA ASN A 187 -15.76 11.87 8.20
C ASN A 187 -14.26 11.80 8.42
N GLN A 188 -13.74 10.60 8.72
CA GLN A 188 -12.30 10.35 8.86
C GLN A 188 -11.52 10.87 7.66
N GLN A 189 -11.90 10.47 6.45
CA GLN A 189 -11.20 10.88 5.24
C GLN A 189 -11.34 12.38 4.95
N ALA A 190 -12.50 12.97 5.21
CA ALA A 190 -12.70 14.40 5.02
C ALA A 190 -11.77 15.22 5.93
N ILE A 191 -11.66 14.83 7.20
CA ILE A 191 -10.79 15.46 8.19
C ILE A 191 -9.32 15.27 7.80
N TRP A 192 -8.92 14.06 7.43
CA TRP A 192 -7.53 13.80 7.05
C TRP A 192 -7.09 14.63 5.84
N LYS A 193 -7.92 14.71 4.80
CA LYS A 193 -7.65 15.54 3.63
C LYS A 193 -7.58 17.03 3.96
N ALA A 194 -8.44 17.50 4.85
CA ALA A 194 -8.43 18.91 5.28
C ALA A 194 -7.15 19.29 6.03
N HIS A 195 -6.54 18.33 6.74
CA HIS A 195 -5.33 18.54 7.53
C HIS A 195 -4.03 18.07 6.87
N GLY A 196 -4.09 17.42 5.70
CA GLY A 196 -2.94 16.80 5.04
C GLY A 196 -2.41 15.53 5.74
N ILE A 197 -3.22 14.92 6.60
CA ILE A 197 -2.84 13.69 7.34
C ILE A 197 -2.71 12.51 6.38
N ASP A 198 -3.52 12.46 5.33
CA ASP A 198 -3.47 11.41 4.30
C ASP A 198 -2.11 11.37 3.56
N ASP A 199 -1.55 12.52 3.22
CA ASP A 199 -0.21 12.62 2.64
C ASP A 199 0.87 12.14 3.61
N VAL A 200 0.76 12.46 4.90
CA VAL A 200 1.70 12.01 5.91
C VAL A 200 1.59 10.50 6.14
N LEU A 201 0.38 9.93 6.12
CA LEU A 201 0.17 8.48 6.21
C LEU A 201 0.78 7.76 4.99
N LYS A 202 0.69 8.35 3.78
CA LYS A 202 1.36 7.81 2.60
C LYS A 202 2.87 7.78 2.78
N GLN A 203 3.45 8.85 3.31
CA GLN A 203 4.88 8.94 3.62
C GLN A 203 5.29 7.94 4.71
N ALA A 204 4.48 7.76 5.75
CA ALA A 204 4.71 6.77 6.80
C ALA A 204 4.82 5.36 6.21
N TRP A 205 3.86 5.00 5.35
CA TRP A 205 3.86 3.72 4.65
C TRP A 205 5.10 3.53 3.78
N ASP A 206 5.49 4.55 3.00
CA ASP A 206 6.70 4.52 2.16
C ASP A 206 8.01 4.40 2.96
N LYS A 207 8.02 4.85 4.22
CA LYS A 207 9.13 4.66 5.16
C LYS A 207 9.12 3.28 5.84
N GLY A 208 8.10 2.46 5.59
CA GLY A 208 7.93 1.14 6.18
C GLY A 208 7.37 1.17 7.62
N ILE A 209 6.73 2.26 8.02
CA ILE A 209 5.88 2.30 9.22
C ILE A 209 4.66 1.43 8.93
N ILE A 210 4.29 0.57 9.88
CA ILE A 210 3.16 -0.34 9.67
C ILE A 210 1.87 0.45 9.85
N LEU A 211 1.03 0.48 8.81
CA LEU A 211 -0.33 1.01 8.94
C LEU A 211 -1.29 -0.11 9.29
N GLY A 212 -2.40 0.22 9.95
CA GLY A 212 -3.45 -0.77 10.16
C GLY A 212 -4.67 -0.19 10.84
N GLY A 213 -5.61 -1.08 11.12
CA GLY A 213 -6.88 -0.73 11.75
C GLY A 213 -7.96 -1.75 11.44
N ALA A 214 -9.10 -1.60 12.11
CA ALA A 214 -10.29 -2.42 11.87
C ALA A 214 -11.46 -1.57 11.41
N SER A 215 -12.44 -2.20 10.76
CA SER A 215 -13.64 -1.50 10.27
C SER A 215 -13.25 -0.34 9.36
N ALA A 216 -13.68 0.90 9.65
CA ALA A 216 -13.25 2.11 8.93
C ALA A 216 -11.72 2.25 8.80
N GLY A 217 -10.97 1.91 9.85
CA GLY A 217 -9.50 1.95 9.85
C GLY A 217 -8.83 0.82 9.07
N GLY A 218 -9.55 -0.25 8.70
CA GLY A 218 -9.08 -1.27 7.75
C GLY A 218 -9.50 -0.94 6.32
N LEU A 219 -10.73 -0.44 6.16
CA LEU A 219 -11.32 -0.02 4.90
C LEU A 219 -10.58 1.14 4.23
N CYS A 220 -10.11 2.13 5.01
CA CYS A 220 -9.55 3.37 4.47
C CYS A 220 -8.31 3.17 3.59
N TRP A 221 -7.61 2.05 3.70
CA TRP A 221 -6.40 1.77 2.91
C TRP A 221 -6.68 1.34 1.47
N PHE A 222 -7.87 0.82 1.19
CA PHE A 222 -8.23 0.33 -0.15
C PHE A 222 -8.57 1.46 -1.11
N GLU A 223 -8.82 1.15 -2.39
CA GLU A 223 -9.38 2.13 -3.33
C GLU A 223 -10.85 2.43 -3.01
N GLU A 224 -11.59 1.44 -2.49
CA GLU A 224 -13.01 1.56 -2.21
C GLU A 224 -13.55 0.45 -1.29
N GLY A 225 -14.81 0.58 -0.87
CA GLY A 225 -15.53 -0.51 -0.21
C GLY A 225 -16.88 -0.10 0.35
N THR A 226 -17.46 -0.97 1.17
CA THR A 226 -18.78 -0.77 1.77
C THR A 226 -18.69 0.05 3.04
N THR A 227 -19.65 0.95 3.25
CA THR A 227 -19.70 1.81 4.44
C THR A 227 -21.13 2.07 4.90
N ASP A 228 -21.28 2.19 6.21
CA ASP A 228 -22.45 2.65 6.95
C ASP A 228 -22.38 4.14 7.33
N SER A 229 -21.40 4.87 6.80
CA SER A 229 -21.16 6.29 7.15
C SER A 229 -22.31 7.25 6.80
N ARG A 230 -23.38 6.78 6.15
CA ARG A 230 -24.53 7.57 5.71
C ARG A 230 -25.83 7.02 6.28
N PRO A 231 -26.81 7.87 6.62
CA PRO A 231 -28.09 7.41 7.14
C PRO A 231 -28.83 6.44 6.20
N LYS A 232 -29.73 5.65 6.78
CA LYS A 232 -30.74 4.78 6.14
C LYS A 232 -30.24 3.49 5.48
N ARG A 233 -29.06 3.44 4.88
CA ARG A 233 -28.57 2.24 4.20
C ARG A 233 -27.07 2.18 4.11
N LEU A 234 -26.54 0.97 4.02
CA LEU A 234 -25.18 0.74 3.55
C LEU A 234 -24.98 1.33 2.14
N SER A 235 -23.79 1.87 1.92
CA SER A 235 -23.40 2.55 0.68
C SER A 235 -21.94 2.25 0.35
N THR A 236 -21.40 2.86 -0.70
CA THR A 236 -20.00 2.76 -1.08
C THR A 236 -19.21 4.01 -0.70
N VAL A 237 -17.89 3.88 -0.63
CA VAL A 237 -16.96 5.00 -0.42
C VAL A 237 -15.67 4.76 -1.18
N LYS A 238 -15.09 5.82 -1.76
CA LYS A 238 -13.72 5.82 -2.27
C LYS A 238 -12.76 6.13 -1.11
N CYS A 239 -11.67 5.41 -1.05
CA CYS A 239 -10.71 5.43 0.06
C CYS A 239 -9.35 5.99 -0.40
N LEU A 240 -8.29 5.80 0.40
CA LEU A 240 -6.97 6.39 0.12
C LEU A 240 -6.25 5.73 -1.06
N GLY A 241 -6.63 4.51 -1.44
CA GLY A 241 -6.08 3.82 -2.61
C GLY A 241 -4.64 3.32 -2.43
N PHE A 242 -4.22 3.02 -1.21
CA PHE A 242 -2.91 2.42 -0.96
C PHE A 242 -2.89 0.95 -1.39
N LEU A 243 -4.00 0.24 -1.15
CA LEU A 243 -4.23 -1.13 -1.58
C LEU A 243 -5.24 -1.15 -2.75
N PRO A 244 -4.98 -1.91 -3.83
CA PRO A 244 -5.90 -2.03 -4.95
C PRO A 244 -7.15 -2.84 -4.58
N GLY A 245 -8.23 -2.60 -5.31
CA GLY A 245 -9.49 -3.32 -5.14
C GLY A 245 -10.35 -2.76 -4.00
N SER A 246 -11.25 -3.60 -3.49
CA SER A 246 -12.22 -3.19 -2.48
C SER A 246 -12.12 -3.96 -1.17
N HIS A 247 -12.75 -3.44 -0.12
CA HIS A 247 -12.84 -4.13 1.17
C HIS A 247 -14.26 -4.10 1.78
N CYS A 248 -14.62 -5.18 2.46
CA CYS A 248 -15.84 -5.29 3.25
C CYS A 248 -15.52 -5.78 4.68
N PRO A 249 -15.57 -4.90 5.69
CA PRO A 249 -15.43 -5.29 7.10
C PRO A 249 -16.72 -5.93 7.63
N HIS A 250 -16.69 -6.47 8.86
CA HIS A 250 -17.85 -7.02 9.58
C HIS A 250 -18.68 -8.05 8.79
N TYR A 251 -18.01 -8.90 8.00
CA TYR A 251 -18.66 -9.72 6.99
C TYR A 251 -19.56 -10.84 7.54
N ASP A 252 -19.39 -11.20 8.83
CA ASP A 252 -20.14 -12.22 9.55
C ASP A 252 -21.32 -11.68 10.35
N VAL A 253 -21.20 -10.49 10.93
CA VAL A 253 -22.16 -9.99 11.94
C VAL A 253 -23.22 -9.03 11.40
N GLU A 254 -22.99 -8.38 10.26
CA GLU A 254 -23.93 -7.45 9.65
C GLU A 254 -24.60 -8.07 8.42
N PRO A 255 -25.85 -8.58 8.54
CA PRO A 255 -26.46 -9.45 7.53
C PRO A 255 -26.58 -8.83 6.14
N GLU A 256 -26.66 -7.50 6.07
CA GLU A 256 -26.77 -6.76 4.81
C GLU A 256 -25.43 -6.63 4.07
N ARG A 257 -24.27 -6.68 4.76
CA ARG A 257 -22.96 -6.41 4.14
C ARG A 257 -22.57 -7.45 3.12
N ARG A 258 -22.71 -8.73 3.46
CA ARG A 258 -22.34 -9.85 2.59
C ARG A 258 -23.08 -9.88 1.25
N PRO A 259 -24.44 -9.88 1.22
CA PRO A 259 -25.18 -9.84 -0.04
C PRO A 259 -24.97 -8.52 -0.80
N LEU A 260 -24.87 -7.38 -0.11
CA LEU A 260 -24.62 -6.11 -0.76
C LEU A 260 -23.25 -6.08 -1.45
N TYR A 261 -22.20 -6.53 -0.77
CA TYR A 261 -20.84 -6.53 -1.33
C TYR A 261 -20.74 -7.42 -2.57
N GLN A 262 -21.31 -8.63 -2.51
CA GLN A 262 -21.40 -9.54 -3.65
C GLN A 262 -22.18 -8.92 -4.82
N LYS A 263 -23.32 -8.27 -4.53
CA LYS A 263 -24.09 -7.54 -5.54
C LYS A 263 -23.26 -6.45 -6.21
N LEU A 264 -22.63 -5.57 -5.43
CA LEU A 264 -21.86 -4.43 -5.93
C LEU A 264 -20.68 -4.87 -6.82
N ILE A 265 -20.01 -5.97 -6.47
CA ILE A 265 -18.98 -6.57 -7.32
C ILE A 265 -19.60 -7.15 -8.60
N SER A 266 -20.70 -7.88 -8.49
CA SER A 266 -21.36 -8.49 -9.67
C SER A 266 -21.88 -7.45 -10.67
N THR A 267 -22.28 -6.26 -10.22
CA THR A 267 -22.73 -5.16 -11.08
C THR A 267 -21.60 -4.25 -11.54
N GLY A 268 -20.35 -4.50 -11.10
CA GLY A 268 -19.19 -3.67 -11.42
C GLY A 268 -19.16 -2.30 -10.74
N GLU A 269 -20.00 -2.08 -9.71
CA GLU A 269 -19.96 -0.84 -8.91
C GLU A 269 -18.76 -0.82 -7.96
N LEU A 270 -18.33 -1.99 -7.50
CA LEU A 270 -17.07 -2.18 -6.78
C LEU A 270 -16.15 -3.16 -7.53
N LYS A 271 -14.85 -2.94 -7.44
CA LYS A 271 -13.81 -3.88 -7.83
C LYS A 271 -13.87 -5.15 -6.97
N PRO A 272 -13.40 -6.30 -7.48
CA PRO A 272 -13.09 -7.46 -6.64
C PRO A 272 -12.21 -7.09 -5.45
N GLY A 273 -12.32 -7.85 -4.35
CA GLY A 273 -11.66 -7.45 -3.12
C GLY A 273 -11.80 -8.41 -1.97
N TYR A 274 -11.35 -7.96 -0.80
CA TYR A 274 -11.26 -8.77 0.41
C TYR A 274 -12.42 -8.50 1.35
N ALA A 275 -13.02 -9.55 1.88
CA ALA A 275 -13.99 -9.46 2.97
C ALA A 275 -13.42 -10.13 4.23
N CYS A 276 -13.65 -9.51 5.39
CA CYS A 276 -13.16 -10.04 6.66
C CYS A 276 -14.27 -10.05 7.70
N ASP A 277 -14.40 -11.18 8.37
CA ASP A 277 -15.21 -11.32 9.58
C ASP A 277 -14.60 -10.49 10.72
N ASN A 278 -15.35 -10.28 11.79
CA ASN A 278 -14.79 -9.81 13.04
C ASN A 278 -13.70 -10.76 13.55
N ASP A 279 -12.60 -10.17 14.03
CA ASP A 279 -11.40 -10.87 14.51
C ASP A 279 -10.64 -11.66 13.42
N ALA A 280 -10.95 -11.43 12.14
CA ALA A 280 -10.16 -11.88 10.99
C ALA A 280 -9.54 -10.68 10.27
N GLY A 281 -8.37 -10.90 9.65
CA GLY A 281 -7.59 -9.83 9.05
C GLY A 281 -6.58 -10.29 8.02
N ILE A 282 -5.89 -9.33 7.40
CA ILE A 282 -4.89 -9.59 6.36
C ILE A 282 -3.68 -8.69 6.58
N TYR A 283 -2.50 -9.30 6.52
CA TYR A 283 -1.22 -8.62 6.47
C TYR A 283 -0.75 -8.50 5.01
N PHE A 284 -0.45 -7.28 4.61
CA PHE A 284 0.05 -6.91 3.28
C PHE A 284 1.50 -6.45 3.35
N GLU A 285 2.27 -6.83 2.32
CA GLU A 285 3.56 -6.22 2.01
C GLU A 285 3.48 -5.59 0.63
N ASP A 286 3.86 -4.31 0.55
CA ASP A 286 3.47 -3.47 -0.57
C ASP A 286 1.96 -3.58 -0.79
N THR A 287 1.52 -4.04 -1.95
CA THR A 287 0.10 -4.23 -2.28
C THR A 287 -0.34 -5.69 -2.24
N GLU A 288 0.58 -6.61 -1.90
CA GLU A 288 0.34 -8.05 -1.96
C GLU A 288 -0.17 -8.57 -0.61
N ALA A 289 -1.26 -9.34 -0.64
CA ALA A 289 -1.75 -10.04 0.54
C ALA A 289 -0.83 -11.21 0.89
N VAL A 290 0.00 -11.04 1.91
CA VAL A 290 1.01 -12.03 2.31
C VAL A 290 0.43 -13.10 3.23
N ARG A 291 -0.47 -12.71 4.15
CA ARG A 291 -1.03 -13.64 5.14
C ARG A 291 -2.42 -13.22 5.61
N ALA A 292 -3.38 -14.12 5.55
CA ALA A 292 -4.66 -13.97 6.26
C ALA A 292 -4.52 -14.51 7.69
N VAL A 293 -5.05 -13.79 8.67
CA VAL A 293 -4.85 -14.06 10.10
C VAL A 293 -6.16 -13.99 10.88
N THR A 294 -6.23 -14.70 12.00
CA THR A 294 -7.40 -14.71 12.88
C THR A 294 -7.02 -14.63 14.36
N ALA A 295 -7.77 -13.86 15.14
CA ALA A 295 -7.71 -13.84 16.60
C ALA A 295 -8.76 -14.77 17.24
N ARG A 296 -9.78 -15.16 16.48
CA ARG A 296 -10.87 -16.07 16.86
C ARG A 296 -10.94 -17.24 15.88
N ALA A 297 -11.18 -18.46 16.38
CA ALA A 297 -11.04 -19.70 15.61
C ALA A 297 -12.01 -19.84 14.42
N ASP A 298 -13.23 -19.32 14.54
CA ASP A 298 -14.29 -19.42 13.53
C ASP A 298 -14.33 -18.25 12.54
N ALA A 299 -13.52 -17.20 12.79
CA ALA A 299 -13.44 -16.02 11.93
C ALA A 299 -12.75 -16.35 10.60
N LYS A 300 -13.23 -15.77 9.50
CA LYS A 300 -12.76 -16.08 8.15
C LYS A 300 -12.42 -14.83 7.36
N VAL A 301 -11.58 -15.06 6.35
CA VAL A 301 -11.22 -14.09 5.32
C VAL A 301 -11.64 -14.65 3.98
N TYR A 302 -12.16 -13.79 3.11
CA TYR A 302 -12.60 -14.15 1.78
C TYR A 302 -12.02 -13.21 0.73
N TYR A 303 -11.79 -13.73 -0.47
CA TYR A 303 -11.65 -12.92 -1.68
C TYR A 303 -12.92 -13.07 -2.52
N VAL A 304 -13.55 -11.95 -2.86
CA VAL A 304 -14.81 -11.91 -3.60
C VAL A 304 -14.56 -11.37 -4.99
N SER A 305 -14.91 -12.13 -6.02
CA SER A 305 -14.63 -11.78 -7.41
C SER A 305 -15.62 -12.43 -8.39
N MET A 306 -15.59 -12.01 -9.65
CA MET A 306 -16.35 -12.66 -10.72
C MET A 306 -15.49 -13.75 -11.37
N VAL A 307 -15.99 -14.99 -11.39
CA VAL A 307 -15.33 -16.13 -12.04
C VAL A 307 -16.34 -16.81 -12.96
N GLY A 308 -16.02 -16.91 -14.26
CA GLY A 308 -16.94 -17.50 -15.25
C GLY A 308 -18.29 -16.78 -15.34
N GLY A 309 -18.34 -15.47 -15.08
CA GLY A 309 -19.57 -14.69 -15.08
C GLY A 309 -20.47 -14.86 -13.85
N GLN A 310 -20.01 -15.59 -12.82
CA GLN A 310 -20.72 -15.76 -11.56
C GLN A 310 -19.94 -15.12 -10.41
N ILE A 311 -20.67 -14.63 -9.40
CA ILE A 311 -20.05 -14.14 -8.18
C ILE A 311 -19.49 -15.34 -7.40
N GLN A 312 -18.21 -15.26 -7.04
CA GLN A 312 -17.54 -16.27 -6.24
C GLN A 312 -16.93 -15.63 -5.00
N GLU A 313 -17.16 -16.28 -3.88
CA GLU A 313 -16.50 -16.00 -2.62
C GLU A 313 -15.54 -17.15 -2.32
N GLN A 314 -14.24 -16.86 -2.39
CA GLN A 314 -13.19 -17.82 -2.08
C GLN A 314 -12.69 -17.57 -0.65
N GLN A 315 -12.93 -18.52 0.25
CA GLN A 315 -12.32 -18.47 1.58
C GLN A 315 -10.79 -18.60 1.46
N ILE A 316 -10.07 -17.69 2.10
CA ILE A 316 -8.61 -17.69 2.16
C ILE A 316 -8.17 -18.47 3.41
N PRO A 317 -7.19 -19.39 3.31
CA PRO A 317 -6.62 -20.05 4.49
C PRO A 317 -6.04 -19.04 5.47
N THR A 318 -6.41 -19.16 6.75
CA THR A 318 -6.00 -18.24 7.82
C THR A 318 -4.99 -18.89 8.77
N HIS A 319 -4.15 -18.05 9.38
CA HIS A 319 -3.27 -18.45 10.47
C HIS A 319 -3.73 -17.80 11.78
N SER A 320 -3.87 -18.59 12.85
CA SER A 320 -4.16 -18.04 14.16
C SER A 320 -2.99 -17.17 14.64
N ILE A 321 -3.29 -15.94 15.04
CA ILE A 321 -2.36 -15.03 15.71
C ILE A 321 -2.64 -14.92 17.21
N ASN A 322 -3.61 -15.69 17.70
CA ASN A 322 -3.87 -15.88 19.11
C ASN A 322 -2.78 -16.81 19.68
N LEU A 323 -1.61 -16.22 19.94
CA LEU A 323 -0.41 -16.95 20.33
C LEU A 323 -0.20 -16.85 21.84
N ASP A 324 -0.43 -17.98 22.50
CA ASP A 324 0.34 -18.37 23.68
C ASP A 324 1.80 -18.56 23.25
N SER A 325 2.59 -17.50 23.44
CA SER A 325 4.06 -17.47 23.58
C SER A 325 4.98 -18.10 22.50
N SER A 326 4.51 -18.76 21.44
CA SER A 326 5.38 -19.72 20.71
C SER A 326 5.51 -19.59 19.19
N CYS A 327 4.80 -18.72 18.47
CA CYS A 327 5.13 -18.50 17.05
C CYS A 327 6.14 -17.37 16.89
N THR A 328 7.36 -17.74 16.52
CA THR A 328 8.28 -16.91 15.76
C THR A 328 7.66 -16.51 14.42
N ILE A 329 7.70 -15.21 14.11
CA ILE A 329 7.29 -14.58 12.85
C ILE A 329 8.20 -14.98 11.69
#